data_AF-A0A7J2KFR5-F1
#
_entry.id   AF-A0A7J2KFR5-F1
#
_cell.length_a   1.000
_cell.length_b   1.000
_cell.length_c   1.000
_cell.angle_alpha   90.00
_cell.angle_beta   90.00
_cell.angle_gamma   90.00
#
_symmetry.space_group_name_H-M   'P 1'
#
loop_
_entity.id
_entity.type
_entity.pdbx_description
1 polymer ?
#
loop_
_entity_poly.entity_id
_entity_poly.type
_entity_poly.pdbx_seq_one_letter_code
_entity_poly.pdbx_strand_id
1 'polypeptide(L)' 'MVSLSLKEFLNTVENHLVTYDKEVSWNLEATKIIVENEGRPVLFKRISGSHYPLVANVLYS' A
#
# COMPACT_ATOMS: atom_id res chain seq x y z
N MET A 1 24.08 9.03 1.08
CA MET A 1 22.63 8.76 1.10
C MET A 1 22.41 7.47 0.32
N VAL A 2 21.88 6.42 0.95
CA VAL A 2 21.59 5.16 0.25
C VAL A 2 20.20 5.30 -0.37
N SER A 3 20.08 5.10 -1.68
CA SER A 3 18.78 5.00 -2.35
C SER A 3 18.32 3.55 -2.26
N LEU A 4 17.12 3.34 -1.73
CA LEU A 4 16.46 2.04 -1.75
C LEU A 4 15.49 1.99 -2.92
N SER A 5 15.41 0.86 -3.60
CA SER A 5 14.27 0.55 -4.46
C SER A 5 12.98 0.47 -3.63
N LEU A 6 11.82 0.64 -4.27
CA LEU A 6 10.52 0.47 -3.61
C LEU A 6 10.40 -0.91 -2.95
N LYS A 7 10.97 -1.96 -3.58
CA LYS A 7 10.98 -3.32 -3.02
C LYS A 7 11.77 -3.39 -1.72
N GLU A 8 12.98 -2.82 -1.69
CA GLU A 8 13.83 -2.80 -0.50
C GLU A 8 13.22 -1.95 0.62
N PHE A 9 12.59 -0.83 0.25
CA PHE A 9 11.83 -0.02 1.20
C PHE A 9 10.70 -0.84 1.83
N LEU A 10 9.86 -1.50 1.02
CA LEU A 10 8.72 -2.29 1.50
C LEU A 10 9.16 -3.45 2.42
N ASN A 11 10.27 -4.11 2.10
CA ASN A 11 10.87 -5.12 2.98
C ASN A 11 11.32 -4.53 4.32
N THR A 12 11.81 -3.28 4.33
CA THR A 12 12.28 -2.61 5.55
C THR A 12 11.10 -2.23 6.46
N VAL A 13 9.94 -1.92 5.88
CA VAL A 13 8.72 -1.53 6.59
C VAL A 13 7.70 -2.66 6.73
N GLU A 14 8.08 -3.92 6.45
CA GLU A 14 7.16 -5.07 6.40
C GLU A 14 6.33 -5.22 7.69
N ASN A 15 6.93 -5.01 8.86
CA ASN A 15 6.23 -5.07 10.16
C ASN A 15 5.16 -3.98 10.34
N HIS A 16 5.22 -2.90 9.57
CA HIS A 16 4.31 -1.76 9.64
C HIS A 16 3.35 -1.72 8.43
N LEU A 17 3.69 -2.45 7.36
CA LEU A 17 2.92 -2.56 6.12
C LEU A 17 1.58 -3.26 6.35
N VAL A 18 0.49 -2.58 6.04
CA VAL A 18 -0.85 -3.18 6.06
C VAL A 18 -1.10 -3.82 4.71
N THR A 19 -1.34 -5.13 4.69
CA THR A 19 -1.55 -5.89 3.45
C THR A 19 -3.00 -6.33 3.32
N TYR A 20 -3.61 -6.03 2.18
CA TYR A 20 -4.94 -6.49 1.80
C TYR A 20 -4.83 -7.50 0.65
N ASP A 21 -5.18 -8.76 0.93
CA ASP A 21 -5.13 -9.87 -0.02
C ASP A 21 -6.44 -10.05 -0.81
N LYS A 22 -7.55 -9.55 -0.28
CA LYS A 22 -8.84 -9.55 -0.97
C LYS A 22 -8.83 -8.53 -2.10
N GLU A 23 -9.63 -8.80 -3.11
CA GLU A 23 -9.85 -7.83 -4.18
C GLU A 23 -10.60 -6.61 -3.64
N VAL A 24 -10.04 -5.42 -3.89
CA VAL A 24 -10.58 -4.14 -3.44
C VAL A 24 -10.92 -3.28 -4.65
N SER A 25 -12.09 -2.65 -4.63
CA SER A 25 -12.47 -1.70 -5.66
C SER A 25 -11.67 -0.40 -5.54
N TRP A 26 -11.21 0.15 -6.67
CA TRP A 26 -10.38 1.37 -6.70
C TRP A 26 -11.13 2.65 -6.31
N ASN A 27 -12.43 2.55 -6.04
CA ASN A 27 -13.30 3.66 -5.72
C ASN A 27 -13.26 4.00 -4.21
N LEU A 28 -14.43 4.27 -3.62
CA LEU A 28 -14.62 4.58 -2.20
C LEU A 28 -14.05 3.52 -1.26
N GLU A 29 -13.90 2.27 -1.68
CA GLU A 29 -13.34 1.21 -0.83
C GLU A 29 -11.83 1.41 -0.60
N ALA A 30 -11.01 1.49 -1.65
CA ALA A 30 -9.57 1.73 -1.54
C ALA A 30 -9.27 3.05 -0.84
N THR A 31 -9.78 4.17 -1.38
CA THR A 31 -10.54 5.17 -0.62
C THR A 31 -10.39 5.18 0.90
N LYS A 32 -11.42 4.62 1.51
CA LYS A 32 -11.63 4.50 2.93
C LYS A 32 -10.49 3.76 3.63
N ILE A 33 -9.99 2.67 3.04
CA ILE A 33 -8.90 1.88 3.63
C ILE A 33 -7.62 2.71 3.75
N ILE A 34 -7.28 3.51 2.73
CA ILE A 34 -6.10 4.39 2.74
C ILE A 34 -6.21 5.42 3.87
N VAL A 35 -7.39 6.01 4.06
CA VAL A 35 -7.64 7.01 5.12
C VAL A 35 -7.63 6.37 6.52
N GLU A 36 -8.25 5.20 6.70
CA GLU A 36 -8.29 4.50 7.99
C GLU A 36 -6.90 4.01 8.44
N ASN A 37 -5.96 3.87 7.51
CA ASN A 37 -4.57 3.46 7.77
C ASN A 37 -3.57 4.61 7.53
N GLU A 38 -3.99 5.86 7.74
CA GLU A 38 -3.10 7.02 7.68
C GLU A 38 -1.85 6.81 8.55
N GLY A 39 -0.68 7.21 8.03
CA GLY A 39 0.61 7.01 8.69
C GLY A 39 1.20 5.60 8.58
N ARG A 40 0.50 4.65 7.96
CA ARG A 40 1.02 3.30 7.68
C ARG A 40 1.00 3.00 6.18
N PRO A 41 2.09 2.46 5.60
CA PRO A 41 2.07 1.99 4.23
C PRO A 41 1.00 0.91 4.04
N VAL A 42 0.28 0.98 2.93
CA VAL A 42 -0.77 0.02 2.57
C VAL A 42 -0.43 -0.63 1.24
N LEU A 43 -0.47 -1.97 1.20
CA LEU A 43 -0.34 -2.78 -0.01
C LEU A 43 -1.67 -3.48 -0.30
N PHE A 44 -2.28 -3.14 -1.43
CA PHE A 44 -3.38 -3.88 -2.01
C PHE A 44 -2.82 -4.85 -3.04
N LYS A 45 -2.85 -6.16 -2.76
CA LYS A 45 -2.35 -7.15 -3.73
C LYS A 45 -3.24 -7.25 -4.97
N ARG A 46 -4.53 -6.94 -4.82
CA ARG A 46 -5.55 -7.04 -5.88
C ARG A 46 -6.46 -5.81 -5.87
N ILE A 47 -6.40 -5.03 -6.93
CA ILE A 47 -7.32 -3.91 -7.20
C ILE A 47 -8.18 -4.27 -8.41
N SER A 48 -9.51 -4.11 -8.29
CA SER A 48 -10.43 -4.41 -9.38
C SER A 48 -10.09 -3.62 -10.64
N GLY A 49 -10.01 -4.32 -11.77
CA GLY A 49 -9.67 -3.72 -13.06
C GLY A 49 -8.17 -3.44 -13.27
N SER A 50 -7.30 -3.82 -12.33
CA SER A 50 -5.85 -3.68 -12.46
C SER A 50 -5.15 -5.04 -12.41
N HIS A 51 -4.14 -5.22 -13.28
CA HIS A 51 -3.20 -6.35 -13.20
C HIS A 51 -2.05 -6.09 -12.22
N TYR A 52 -1.94 -4.87 -11.71
CA TYR A 52 -0.87 -4.45 -10.81
C TYR A 52 -1.39 -4.22 -9.39
N PRO A 53 -0.60 -4.57 -8.36
CA PRO A 53 -0.90 -4.19 -6.99
C PRO A 53 -0.80 -2.67 -6.83
N LEU A 54 -1.47 -2.15 -5.81
CA LEU A 54 -1.40 -0.73 -5.44
C LEU A 54 -0.69 -0.60 -4.11
N VAL A 55 0.25 0.35 -4.02
CA VAL A 55 0.88 0.75 -2.76
C VAL A 55 0.51 2.19 -2.48
N ALA A 56 0.02 2.46 -1.27
CA ALA A 56 -0.38 3.79 -0.80
C ALA A 56 0.33 4.12 0.52
N ASN A 57 0.26 5.38 0.95
CA ASN A 57 0.82 5.87 2.22
C ASN A 57 2.34 5.60 2.38
N VAL A 58 3.08 5.54 1.28
CA VAL A 58 4.53 5.23 1.27
C VAL A 58 5.38 6.39 1.78
N LEU A 59 4.91 7.62 1.56
CA LEU A 59 5.59 8.85 1.96
C LEU A 59 4.68 9.55 2.97
N TYR A 60 5.07 9.51 4.24
CA TYR A 60 4.57 10.43 5.26
C TYR A 60 5.75 11.17 5.86
N SER A 61 5.58 12.47 6.02
CA SER A 61 6.45 13.38 6.77
C SER A 61 6.20 13.25 8.26
#